data_AF-N6VYV1-F1
#
_entry.id   AF-N6VYV1-F1
#
_cell.length_a   1.000
_cell.length_b   1.000
_cell.length_c   1.000
_cell.angle_alpha   90.00
_cell.angle_beta   90.00
_cell.angle_gamma   90.00
#
_symmetry.space_group_name_H-M   'P 1'
#
loop_
_entity.id
_entity.type
_entity.pdbx_description
1 polymer ?
#
loop_
_entity_poly.entity_id
_entity_poly.type
_entity_poly.pdbx_seq_one_letter_code
_entity_poly.pdbx_strand_id
1 'polypeptide(L)' 'MKKVEEVIRDIHLINRRARFEGIKIFMTKNILKKCKEKGILDEVLISTKNTEIEDLVRKSYLFMDENSVCKKTF' A
#
# COMPACT_ATOMS: atom_id res chain seq x y z
N MET A 1 -7.47 -15.46 1.57
CA MET A 1 -7.50 -15.35 0.09
C MET A 1 -8.49 -14.32 -0.42
N LYS A 2 -9.84 -14.49 -0.34
CA LYS A 2 -10.81 -13.51 -0.90
C LYS A 2 -10.55 -12.04 -0.52
N LYS A 3 -10.22 -11.76 0.74
CA LYS A 3 -9.93 -10.40 1.24
C LYS A 3 -8.65 -9.77 0.66
N VAL A 4 -7.63 -10.57 0.38
CA VAL A 4 -6.35 -10.09 -0.19
C VAL A 4 -6.53 -9.77 -1.67
N GLU A 5 -7.26 -10.61 -2.40
CA GLU A 5 -7.59 -10.36 -3.80
C GLU A 5 -8.43 -9.10 -3.99
N GLU A 6 -9.39 -8.84 -3.08
CA GLU A 6 -10.17 -7.59 -3.07
C GLU A 6 -9.26 -6.36 -2.90
N VAL A 7 -8.34 -6.40 -1.95
CA VAL A 7 -7.36 -5.32 -1.72
C VAL A 7 -6.49 -5.09 -2.96
N ILE A 8 -6.00 -6.16 -3.59
CA ILE A 8 -5.18 -6.06 -4.80
C ILE A 8 -5.99 -5.42 -5.95
N ARG A 9 -7.25 -5.83 -6.13
CA ARG A 9 -8.16 -5.22 -7.11
C ARG A 9 -8.38 -3.72 -6.86
N ASP A 10 -8.58 -3.32 -5.60
CA ASP A 10 -8.75 -1.92 -5.23
C ASP A 10 -7.50 -1.09 -5.54
N ILE A 11 -6.31 -1.63 -5.26
CA ILE A 11 -5.04 -0.95 -5.55
C ILE A 11 -4.82 -0.82 -7.07
N HIS A 12 -5.14 -1.85 -7.86
CA HIS A 12 -5.14 -1.75 -9.32
C HIS A 12 -6.11 -0.68 -9.83
N LEU A 13 -7.31 -0.61 -9.25
CA LEU A 13 -8.31 0.39 -9.62
C LEU A 13 -7.79 1.81 -9.37
N ILE A 14 -7.15 2.04 -8.22
CA ILE A 14 -6.50 3.31 -7.89
C ILE A 14 -5.39 3.62 -8.90
N ASN A 15 -4.51 2.65 -9.19
CA ASN A 15 -3.41 2.87 -10.12
C ASN A 15 -3.90 3.23 -11.54
N ARG A 16 -5.03 2.65 -11.98
CA ARG A 16 -5.62 2.94 -13.29
C ARG A 16 -6.41 4.24 -13.34
N ARG A 17 -7.15 4.59 -12.28
CA ARG A 17 -8.11 5.72 -12.32
C ARG A 17 -7.53 7.05 -11.83
N ALA A 18 -6.60 7.03 -10.88
CA ALA A 18 -6.05 8.27 -10.36
C ALA A 18 -4.97 8.82 -11.31
N ARG A 19 -5.12 10.09 -11.70
CA ARG A 19 -4.16 10.77 -12.60
C ARG A 19 -2.85 11.12 -11.89
N PHE A 20 -2.92 11.50 -10.62
CA PHE A 20 -1.79 12.03 -9.87
C PHE A 20 -1.19 10.96 -8.95
N GLU A 21 0.14 10.84 -8.97
CA GLU A 21 0.88 9.86 -8.17
C GLU A 21 0.66 10.06 -6.67
N GLY A 22 0.66 11.31 -6.19
CA GLY A 22 0.40 11.61 -4.77
C GLY A 22 -0.96 11.10 -4.29
N ILE A 23 -2.00 11.17 -5.13
CA ILE A 23 -3.33 10.63 -4.81
C ILE A 23 -3.29 9.11 -4.74
N LYS A 24 -2.61 8.46 -5.71
CA LYS A 24 -2.43 6.99 -5.70
C LYS A 24 -1.79 6.53 -4.40
N ILE A 25 -0.68 7.17 -4.02
CA ILE A 25 0.08 6.85 -2.80
C ILE A 25 -0.79 7.07 -1.56
N PHE A 26 -1.49 8.20 -1.47
CA PHE A 26 -2.35 8.50 -0.33
C PHE A 26 -3.49 7.48 -0.16
N MET A 27 -4.18 7.13 -1.25
CA MET A 27 -5.27 6.15 -1.21
C MET A 27 -4.76 4.75 -0.87
N THR A 28 -3.70 4.29 -1.54
CA THR A 28 -3.08 2.98 -1.27
C THR A 28 -2.55 2.90 0.16
N LYS A 29 -1.92 3.95 0.69
CA LYS A 29 -1.50 4.06 2.09
C LYS A 29 -2.66 3.82 3.07
N ASN A 30 -3.83 4.40 2.82
CA ASN A 30 -5.01 4.20 3.67
C ASN A 30 -5.55 2.77 3.61
N ILE A 31 -5.45 2.10 2.46
CA ILE A 31 -5.80 0.68 2.31
C ILE A 31 -4.81 -0.18 3.10
N LEU A 32 -3.50 0.04 2.91
CA LEU A 32 -2.46 -0.73 3.60
C LEU A 32 -2.50 -0.56 5.13
N LYS A 33 -2.87 0.62 5.65
CA LYS A 33 -3.15 0.82 7.08
C LYS A 33 -4.25 -0.13 7.59
N LYS A 34 -5.37 -0.24 6.87
CA LYS A 34 -6.44 -1.18 7.21
C LYS A 34 -6.00 -2.64 7.08
N CYS A 35 -5.12 -2.95 6.13
CA CYS A 35 -4.53 -4.29 6.01
C CYS A 35 -3.63 -4.63 7.21
N LYS A 36 -2.88 -3.65 7.73
CA LYS A 36 -2.06 -3.79 8.95
C LYS A 36 -2.93 -4.12 10.16
N GLU A 37 -4.01 -3.37 10.38
CA GLU A 37 -4.97 -3.60 11.48
C GLU A 37 -5.61 -4.99 11.41
N LYS A 38 -5.81 -5.50 10.19
CA LYS A 38 -6.41 -6.82 9.93
C LYS A 38 -5.40 -7.96 9.92
N GLY A 39 -4.09 -7.68 10.08
CA GLY A 39 -3.03 -8.70 10.06
C GLY A 39 -2.76 -9.33 8.69
N ILE A 40 -3.18 -8.70 7.59
CA ILE A 40 -3.02 -9.25 6.22
C ILE A 40 -2.01 -8.46 5.38
N LEU A 41 -1.28 -7.52 5.99
CA LEU A 41 -0.37 -6.64 5.26
C LEU A 41 0.74 -7.42 4.54
N ASP A 42 1.37 -8.37 5.23
CA ASP A 42 2.47 -9.15 4.66
C ASP A 42 2.01 -10.00 3.47
N GLU A 43 0.81 -10.58 3.55
CA GLU A 43 0.20 -11.30 2.43
C GLU A 43 -0.01 -10.39 1.21
N VAL A 44 -0.44 -9.15 1.42
CA VAL A 44 -0.62 -8.16 0.34
C VAL A 44 0.73 -7.75 -0.25
N LEU A 45 1.76 -7.51 0.58
CA LEU A 45 3.10 -7.15 0.12
C LEU A 45 3.72 -8.28 -0.73
N ILE A 46 3.59 -9.53 -0.30
CA ILE A 46 4.07 -10.71 -1.05
C ILE A 46 3.30 -10.86 -2.36
N SER A 47 1.97 -10.74 -2.32
CA SER A 47 1.11 -10.96 -3.49
C SER A 47 1.25 -9.88 -4.58
N THR A 48 1.78 -8.71 -4.23
CA THR A 48 2.00 -7.61 -5.18
C THR A 48 3.42 -7.56 -5.74
N LYS A 49 4.31 -8.45 -5.28
CA LYS A 49 5.68 -8.56 -5.80
C LYS A 49 5.68 -8.96 -7.28
N ASN A 50 6.53 -8.33 -8.08
CA ASN A 50 6.64 -8.48 -9.53
C ASN A 50 5.36 -8.12 -10.30
N THR A 51 4.50 -7.26 -9.75
CA THR A 51 3.30 -6.75 -10.42
C THR A 51 3.45 -5.27 -10.78
N GLU A 52 2.62 -4.77 -11.70
CA GLU A 52 2.60 -3.34 -12.09
C GLU A 52 2.29 -2.37 -10.93
N ILE A 53 1.76 -2.88 -9.81
CA ILE A 53 1.44 -2.10 -8.61
C ILE A 53 2.49 -2.23 -7.51
N GLU A 54 3.56 -3.01 -7.68
CA GLU A 54 4.59 -3.22 -6.65
C GLU A 54 5.17 -1.89 -6.18
N ASP A 55 5.60 -1.03 -7.10
CA ASP A 55 6.20 0.26 -6.78
C ASP A 55 5.25 1.17 -6.01
N LEU A 56 3.97 1.19 -6.40
CA LEU A 56 2.95 1.97 -5.72
C LEU A 56 2.75 1.49 -4.28
N VAL A 57 2.70 0.16 -4.09
CA VAL A 57 2.53 -0.46 -2.78
C VAL A 57 3.75 -0.19 -1.90
N ARG A 58 4.97 -0.36 -2.41
CA ARG A 58 6.21 -0.09 -1.69
C ARG A 58 6.32 1.38 -1.27
N LYS A 59 6.09 2.32 -2.19
CA LYS A 59 6.09 3.76 -1.88
C LYS A 59 5.08 4.06 -0.78
N SER A 60 3.85 3.57 -0.93
CA SER A 60 2.77 3.78 0.04
C SER A 60 3.10 3.22 1.42
N TYR A 61 3.73 2.05 1.47
CA TYR A 61 4.20 1.40 2.69
C TYR A 61 5.31 2.20 3.38
N LEU A 62 6.32 2.68 2.64
CA LEU A 62 7.38 3.54 3.21
C LEU A 62 6.78 4.81 3.84
N PHE A 63 5.83 5.45 3.16
CA PHE A 63 5.12 6.61 3.70
C PHE A 63 4.20 6.29 4.89
N MET A 64 3.87 5.02 5.17
CA MET A 64 3.21 4.64 6.42
C MET A 64 4.16 4.74 7.61
N ASP A 65 5.41 4.28 7.42
CA ASP A 65 6.43 4.24 8.46
C ASP A 65 7.20 5.56 8.62
N GLU A 66 7.06 6.54 7.74
CA GLU A 66 7.65 7.88 7.94
C GLU A 66 7.07 8.65 9.15
N ASN A 67 5.96 8.21 9.74
CA ASN A 67 5.56 8.69 11.09
C ASN A 67 6.32 8.01 12.25
N SER A 68 7.13 6.98 11.96
CA SER A 68 8.05 6.35 12.92
C SER A 68 9.49 6.89 12.80
N VAL A 69 9.84 7.56 11.69
CA VAL A 69 11.18 8.14 11.46
C VAL A 69 11.41 9.40 12.30
N CYS A 70 10.39 9.95 12.97
CA CYS A 70 10.58 10.96 14.02
C CYS A 70 11.18 10.40 15.33
N LYS A 71 11.62 9.13 15.36
CA LYS A 71 12.31 8.51 16.52
C LYS A 71 13.73 8.01 16.27
N LYS A 72 14.43 8.52 15.25
CA LYS A 72 15.89 8.37 15.19
C LYS A 72 16.58 9.69 14.84
N THR A 73 16.52 10.61 15.81
CA THR A 73 17.54 11.65 16.01
C THR A 73 18.83 11.01 16.53
N PHE A 74 19.91 11.26 15.78
CA PHE A 74 21.35 11.15 16.07
C PHE A 74 21.94 9.77 16.41
#